data_AF-A0A4V1SVV5-F1
#
_entry.id   AF-A0A4V1SVV5-F1
#
_cell.length_a   1.000
_cell.length_b   1.000
_cell.length_c   1.000
_cell.angle_alpha   90.00
_cell.angle_beta   90.00
_cell.angle_gamma   90.00
#
_symmetry.space_group_name_H-M   'P 1'
#
loop_
_entity.id
_entity.type
_entity.pdbx_description
1 polymer ?
#
loop_
_entity_poly.entity_id
_entity_poly.type
_entity_poly.pdbx_seq_one_letter_code
_entity_poly.pdbx_strand_id
1 'polypeptide(L)'
;SDWLSKEKRLIIHAGGQSRRLPAYAPVGKVFTPMPIFRWKRGQRINQTLFELQTPLYEEILTKAPANLNHLVASGDVLIRTEGALPEIPDADVVCFGLFEQAEKASNHGVFFSAKSSPKELAFSLQKPSAQKLQELQPEYLFFIDVGIWLFSPKALKVMFDRCGWDEPTNSFKNGLPSFYDMYTEFGQALGKNPTLKDNEINALKVAIVSLPKGEFYHFGTSAELIESTGKLQNLVKNQEEIWHNKIKPNPDLFVQNSSTKIEFTHQHNAIWIENSEVGAGWKLHSKHIITGAPANNWTLDLPEETCIDFLPIGENNEWCVRVYSFNNPQLPMRGINLNREITAEDWFDEPVYPVFDEAELTAQLIQDLIDHPQNFKTKGKRLISAAAIADEVNLYRQYNQRNNFLNNNLYSMAANWKKSVFYQLDLKNAAFIYQKSGLPLPPDLPENTALLTRLHDQMFRSEVLGSANPLAAVYEETAFNLLRDTTVETAKTELAEPQLNVMSDQIVWGRSPIRLDLAGGWTDTPPYCFINGGKVLNVAVELNGQPPLQVFIKPSTEFKITLRSIDLSVKEDVNTYEELN
;
A
#
# COMPACT_ATOMS: atom_id res chain seq x y z
N SER A 1 -3.88 -14.88 30.70
CA SER A 1 -5.02 -15.13 29.80
C SER A 1 -5.89 -13.89 29.54
N ASP A 2 -5.99 -12.92 30.46
CA ASP A 2 -6.85 -11.72 30.33
C ASP A 2 -6.55 -10.73 29.20
N TRP A 3 -5.41 -10.84 28.52
CA TRP A 3 -5.04 -9.89 27.46
C TRP A 3 -5.79 -10.15 26.15
N LEU A 4 -6.18 -11.41 25.86
CA LEU A 4 -6.87 -11.80 24.62
C LEU A 4 -8.22 -11.06 24.46
N SER A 5 -8.89 -10.72 25.57
CA SER A 5 -10.18 -10.03 25.55
C SER A 5 -10.09 -8.51 25.61
N LYS A 6 -8.92 -7.94 25.88
CA LYS A 6 -8.78 -6.49 26.18
C LYS A 6 -8.39 -5.64 24.97
N GLU A 7 -7.65 -6.21 24.02
CA GLU A 7 -7.02 -5.45 22.95
C GLU A 7 -7.31 -6.05 21.58
N LYS A 8 -7.55 -5.18 20.59
CA LYS A 8 -7.57 -5.57 19.19
C LYS A 8 -6.14 -5.78 18.69
N ARG A 9 -5.91 -6.86 17.96
CA ARG A 9 -4.58 -7.28 17.48
C ARG A 9 -4.65 -7.67 16.02
N LEU A 10 -3.70 -7.14 15.26
CA LEU A 10 -3.44 -7.49 13.88
C LEU A 10 -2.18 -8.37 13.84
N ILE A 11 -2.32 -9.58 13.34
CA ILE A 11 -1.25 -10.55 13.16
C ILE A 11 -1.14 -10.79 11.66
N ILE A 12 -0.01 -10.42 11.07
CA ILE A 12 0.23 -10.67 9.65
C ILE A 12 1.29 -11.74 9.54
N HIS A 13 0.92 -12.83 8.91
CA HIS A 13 1.87 -13.88 8.57
C HIS A 13 2.70 -13.40 7.38
N ALA A 14 3.89 -12.88 7.65
CA ALA A 14 4.80 -12.28 6.66
C ALA A 14 5.40 -13.24 5.61
N GLY A 15 4.85 -14.45 5.51
CA GLY A 15 5.33 -15.56 4.70
C GLY A 15 6.29 -16.44 5.47
N GLY A 16 6.33 -17.73 5.11
CA GLY A 16 7.39 -18.64 5.56
C GLY A 16 8.71 -18.32 4.85
N GLN A 17 9.55 -19.35 4.65
CA GLN A 17 10.86 -19.27 3.97
C GLN A 17 10.85 -18.66 2.54
N SER A 18 9.69 -18.30 1.98
CA SER A 18 9.55 -17.52 0.75
C SER A 18 10.30 -18.10 -0.44
N ARG A 19 10.41 -19.44 -0.49
CA ARG A 19 11.19 -20.20 -1.48
C ARG A 19 10.80 -19.92 -2.95
N ARG A 20 9.60 -19.39 -3.21
CA ARG A 20 9.07 -19.06 -4.55
C ARG A 20 9.31 -17.61 -5.00
N LEU A 21 9.75 -16.74 -4.09
CA LEU A 21 10.11 -15.36 -4.38
C LEU A 21 11.39 -15.00 -3.59
N PRO A 22 12.56 -15.50 -4.01
CA PRO A 22 13.80 -15.34 -3.25
C PRO A 22 14.16 -13.90 -2.95
N ALA A 23 13.95 -12.96 -3.89
CA ALA A 23 14.31 -11.54 -3.76
C ALA A 23 13.81 -10.88 -2.47
N TYR A 24 12.65 -11.30 -1.95
CA TYR A 24 12.03 -10.74 -0.74
C TYR A 24 11.97 -11.74 0.42
N ALA A 25 12.61 -12.90 0.29
CA ALA A 25 12.72 -13.86 1.38
C ALA A 25 13.48 -13.31 2.60
N PRO A 26 14.61 -12.58 2.47
CA PRO A 26 15.37 -12.12 3.64
C PRO A 26 14.64 -11.02 4.43
N VAL A 27 13.93 -10.14 3.73
CA VAL A 27 13.22 -9.01 4.32
C VAL A 27 11.79 -9.37 4.75
N GLY A 28 11.18 -10.39 4.11
CA GLY A 28 9.77 -10.74 4.23
C GLY A 28 8.91 -10.12 3.12
N LYS A 29 8.01 -10.91 2.53
CA LYS A 29 7.19 -10.49 1.36
C LYS A 29 6.28 -9.30 1.64
N VAL A 30 5.83 -9.16 2.88
CA VAL A 30 5.00 -8.02 3.32
C VAL A 30 5.70 -6.67 3.11
N PHE A 31 7.03 -6.67 3.10
CA PHE A 31 7.84 -5.47 2.93
C PHE A 31 8.34 -5.30 1.49
N THR A 32 7.81 -6.08 0.54
CA THR A 32 8.03 -5.84 -0.89
C THR A 32 7.59 -4.41 -1.23
N PRO A 33 8.49 -3.57 -1.80
CA PRO A 33 8.16 -2.20 -2.19
C PRO A 33 7.18 -2.21 -3.36
N MET A 34 6.15 -1.38 -3.25
CA MET A 34 5.05 -1.35 -4.21
C MET A 34 5.02 -0.01 -4.97
N PRO A 35 4.98 -0.04 -6.32
CA PRO A 35 5.03 1.18 -7.09
C PRO A 35 3.76 2.00 -6.91
N ILE A 36 3.89 3.32 -6.98
CA ILE A 36 2.75 4.25 -6.97
C ILE A 36 1.79 3.89 -8.10
N PHE A 37 0.50 3.78 -7.79
CA PHE A 37 -0.54 3.53 -8.79
C PHE A 37 -0.74 4.79 -9.63
N ARG A 38 -0.61 4.66 -10.96
CA ARG A 38 -0.71 5.80 -11.89
C ARG A 38 -2.02 6.59 -11.87
N TRP A 39 -3.05 6.04 -11.24
CA TRP A 39 -4.42 6.56 -11.16
C TRP A 39 -4.82 6.97 -9.74
N LYS A 40 -3.93 6.81 -8.74
CA LYS A 40 -4.20 7.15 -7.33
C LYS A 40 -3.27 8.26 -6.85
N ARG A 41 -3.79 9.18 -6.05
CA ARG A 41 -3.05 10.27 -5.40
C ARG A 41 -2.82 9.98 -3.92
N GLY A 42 -1.84 10.67 -3.34
CA GLY A 42 -1.53 10.61 -1.91
C GLY A 42 -0.90 9.30 -1.46
N GLN A 43 -0.27 8.56 -2.37
CA GLN A 43 0.48 7.35 -2.02
C GLN A 43 1.92 7.70 -1.63
N ARG A 44 2.45 6.98 -0.64
CA ARG A 44 3.82 7.13 -0.19
C ARG A 44 4.77 6.44 -1.17
N ILE A 45 5.87 7.11 -1.52
CA ILE A 45 6.84 6.58 -2.48
C ILE A 45 7.58 5.35 -1.96
N ASN A 46 7.74 5.25 -0.64
CA ASN A 46 8.39 4.15 0.05
C ASN A 46 7.38 3.09 0.54
N GLN A 47 6.18 3.04 -0.03
CA GLN A 47 5.13 2.13 0.42
C GLN A 47 5.46 0.66 0.16
N THR A 48 4.97 -0.20 1.04
CA THR A 48 5.12 -1.66 0.94
C THR A 48 3.78 -2.36 0.73
N LEU A 49 3.82 -3.65 0.41
CA LEU A 49 2.63 -4.50 0.32
C LEU A 49 1.80 -4.45 1.61
N PHE A 50 2.46 -4.49 2.76
CA PHE A 50 1.84 -4.33 4.08
C PHE A 50 1.06 -3.02 4.19
N GLU A 51 1.72 -1.89 3.93
CA GLU A 51 1.09 -0.57 4.10
C GLU A 51 -0.12 -0.36 3.16
N LEU A 52 -0.13 -1.02 2.00
CA LEU A 52 -1.29 -1.02 1.11
C LEU A 52 -2.47 -1.84 1.65
N GLN A 53 -2.23 -2.84 2.51
CA GLN A 53 -3.27 -3.66 3.14
C GLN A 53 -3.78 -3.09 4.47
N THR A 54 -2.93 -2.37 5.22
CA THR A 54 -3.26 -1.86 6.56
C THR A 54 -4.62 -1.17 6.65
N PRO A 55 -5.03 -0.28 5.72
CA PRO A 55 -6.34 0.40 5.81
C PRO A 55 -7.53 -0.57 5.84
N LEU A 56 -7.47 -1.67 5.06
CA LEU A 56 -8.53 -2.67 5.04
C LEU A 56 -8.58 -3.43 6.37
N TYR A 57 -7.42 -3.83 6.90
CA TYR A 57 -7.35 -4.56 8.17
C TYR A 57 -7.81 -3.72 9.36
N GLU A 58 -7.47 -2.43 9.37
CA GLU A 58 -7.95 -1.48 10.37
C GLU A 58 -9.46 -1.26 10.28
N GLU A 59 -10.02 -1.16 9.07
CA GLU A 59 -11.47 -1.03 8.89
C GLU A 59 -12.21 -2.28 9.38
N ILE A 60 -11.70 -3.48 9.04
CA ILE A 60 -12.25 -4.76 9.52
C ILE A 60 -12.20 -4.82 11.05
N LEU A 61 -11.03 -4.57 11.66
CA LEU A 61 -10.89 -4.58 13.11
C LEU A 61 -11.79 -3.55 13.78
N THR A 62 -11.94 -2.36 13.21
CA THR A 62 -12.80 -1.30 13.76
C THR A 62 -14.26 -1.74 13.78
N LYS A 63 -14.75 -2.36 12.70
CA LYS A 63 -16.12 -2.87 12.56
C LYS A 63 -16.37 -4.21 13.25
N ALA A 64 -15.33 -4.92 13.68
CA ALA A 64 -15.47 -6.21 14.32
C ALA A 64 -16.21 -6.09 15.68
N PRO A 65 -17.11 -7.05 15.99
CA PRO A 65 -17.74 -7.19 17.30
C PRO A 65 -16.72 -7.25 18.46
N ALA A 66 -17.16 -6.90 19.67
CA ALA A 66 -16.28 -6.78 20.84
C ALA A 66 -15.56 -8.08 21.26
N ASN A 67 -16.07 -9.24 20.85
CA ASN A 67 -15.46 -10.54 21.11
C ASN A 67 -14.51 -11.00 20.01
N LEU A 68 -14.47 -10.33 18.85
CA LEU A 68 -13.61 -10.65 17.70
C LEU A 68 -12.45 -9.66 17.63
N ASN A 69 -11.46 -9.90 18.50
CA ASN A 69 -10.38 -8.94 18.71
C ASN A 69 -9.13 -9.24 17.87
N HIS A 70 -9.00 -10.42 17.28
CA HIS A 70 -7.72 -10.89 16.74
C HIS A 70 -7.86 -11.18 15.25
N LEU A 71 -7.27 -10.33 14.41
CA LEU A 71 -7.23 -10.51 12.97
C LEU A 71 -5.91 -11.18 12.59
N VAL A 72 -6.00 -12.31 11.89
CA VAL A 72 -4.86 -12.96 11.24
C VAL A 72 -4.99 -12.77 9.73
N ALA A 73 -3.95 -12.26 9.09
CA ALA A 73 -3.91 -12.05 7.64
C ALA A 73 -2.69 -12.69 6.97
N SER A 74 -2.83 -13.12 5.72
CA SER A 74 -1.69 -13.49 4.87
C SER A 74 -0.91 -12.25 4.43
N GLY A 75 0.42 -12.35 4.45
CA GLY A 75 1.33 -11.27 4.09
C GLY A 75 1.77 -11.23 2.63
N ASP A 76 1.35 -12.20 1.82
CA ASP A 76 1.73 -12.32 0.41
C ASP A 76 0.58 -12.05 -0.56
N VAL A 77 -0.47 -11.38 -0.09
CA VAL A 77 -1.64 -11.01 -0.88
C VAL A 77 -1.98 -9.54 -0.69
N LEU A 78 -2.59 -8.95 -1.72
CA LEU A 78 -3.27 -7.67 -1.64
C LEU A 78 -4.75 -7.90 -1.94
N ILE A 79 -5.61 -7.62 -0.95
CA ILE A 79 -7.06 -7.59 -1.14
C ILE A 79 -7.49 -6.16 -1.38
N ARG A 80 -8.33 -5.95 -2.37
CA ARG A 80 -9.07 -4.69 -2.58
C ARG A 80 -10.56 -4.98 -2.53
N THR A 81 -11.36 -4.03 -2.08
CA THR A 81 -12.81 -4.12 -2.09
C THR A 81 -13.37 -2.77 -2.51
N GLU A 82 -14.40 -2.78 -3.34
CA GLU A 82 -15.15 -1.57 -3.66
C GLU A 82 -16.42 -1.51 -2.79
N GLY A 83 -16.50 -0.47 -1.95
CA GLY A 83 -17.68 -0.19 -1.14
C GLY A 83 -17.45 -0.41 0.36
N ALA A 84 -18.52 -0.23 1.12
CA ALA A 84 -18.47 -0.38 2.57
C ALA A 84 -18.33 -1.87 2.94
N LEU A 85 -17.46 -2.15 3.91
CA LEU A 85 -17.40 -3.50 4.50
C LEU A 85 -18.78 -3.92 5.01
N PRO A 86 -19.22 -5.16 4.72
CA PRO A 86 -20.44 -5.73 5.29
C PRO A 86 -20.39 -5.81 6.81
N GLU A 87 -21.55 -5.96 7.43
CA GLU A 87 -21.66 -6.24 8.86
C GLU A 87 -20.93 -7.55 9.20
N ILE A 88 -20.03 -7.48 10.17
CA ILE A 88 -19.26 -8.63 10.66
C ILE A 88 -20.10 -9.31 11.75
N PRO A 89 -20.55 -10.56 11.54
CA PRO A 89 -21.42 -11.25 12.48
C PRO A 89 -20.67 -11.63 13.76
N ASP A 90 -21.41 -11.70 14.87
CA ASP A 90 -20.90 -12.26 16.12
C ASP A 90 -20.69 -13.78 15.97
N ALA A 91 -19.44 -14.22 16.04
CA ALA A 91 -18.99 -15.60 15.88
C ALA A 91 -17.67 -15.84 16.65
N ASP A 92 -17.26 -17.10 16.78
CA ASP A 92 -15.95 -17.45 17.32
C ASP A 92 -14.84 -17.30 16.29
N VAL A 93 -15.15 -17.57 15.02
CA VAL A 93 -14.25 -17.36 13.88
C VAL A 93 -15.04 -16.72 12.73
N VAL A 94 -14.49 -15.67 12.13
CA VAL A 94 -15.04 -15.09 10.89
C VAL A 94 -14.01 -15.15 9.80
N CYS A 95 -14.31 -15.89 8.74
CA CYS A 95 -13.47 -16.00 7.55
C CYS A 95 -13.95 -15.02 6.50
N PHE A 96 -13.04 -14.25 5.91
CA PHE A 96 -13.37 -13.43 4.75
C PHE A 96 -13.13 -14.23 3.47
N GLY A 97 -14.01 -14.05 2.48
CA GLY A 97 -13.91 -14.76 1.22
C GLY A 97 -14.37 -13.94 0.02
N LEU A 98 -14.03 -14.43 -1.17
CA LEU A 98 -14.46 -13.85 -2.44
C LEU A 98 -15.16 -14.89 -3.29
N PHE A 99 -16.19 -14.46 -4.01
CA PHE A 99 -16.75 -15.27 -5.09
C PHE A 99 -15.76 -15.31 -6.24
N GLU A 100 -15.50 -16.50 -6.78
CA GLU A 100 -14.70 -16.66 -7.98
C GLU A 100 -15.20 -17.82 -8.85
N GLN A 101 -14.70 -17.88 -10.08
CA GLN A 101 -14.90 -19.00 -11.00
C GLN A 101 -14.16 -20.26 -10.50
N ALA A 102 -14.72 -21.43 -10.82
CA ALA A 102 -14.23 -22.72 -10.31
C ALA A 102 -12.76 -22.98 -10.70
N GLU A 103 -12.36 -22.57 -11.90
CA GLU A 103 -11.01 -22.73 -12.45
C GLU A 103 -9.96 -21.96 -11.66
N LYS A 104 -10.30 -20.77 -11.16
CA LYS A 104 -9.41 -19.99 -10.30
C LYS A 104 -9.45 -20.51 -8.87
N ALA A 105 -10.64 -20.81 -8.37
CA ALA A 105 -10.83 -21.31 -7.01
C ALA A 105 -10.07 -22.62 -6.74
N SER A 106 -9.84 -23.46 -7.75
CA SER A 106 -9.07 -24.71 -7.59
C SER A 106 -7.60 -24.51 -7.19
N ASN A 107 -7.06 -23.29 -7.30
CA ASN A 107 -5.70 -22.98 -6.87
C ASN A 107 -5.60 -22.53 -5.39
N HIS A 108 -6.74 -22.38 -4.70
CA HIS A 108 -6.84 -21.78 -3.36
C HIS A 108 -7.54 -22.71 -2.36
N GLY A 109 -7.49 -22.34 -1.08
CA GLY A 109 -8.44 -22.86 -0.10
C GLY A 109 -9.85 -22.34 -0.41
N VAL A 110 -10.86 -23.18 -0.26
CA VAL A 110 -12.25 -22.85 -0.59
C VAL A 110 -13.16 -23.13 0.59
N PHE A 111 -13.90 -22.10 1.02
CA PHE A 111 -14.96 -22.21 2.02
C PHE A 111 -16.30 -22.53 1.35
N PHE A 112 -17.11 -23.37 2.00
CA PHE A 112 -18.45 -23.72 1.54
C PHE A 112 -19.48 -23.31 2.59
N SER A 113 -20.58 -22.72 2.13
CA SER A 113 -21.79 -22.50 2.94
C SER A 113 -22.99 -23.13 2.25
N ALA A 114 -23.93 -23.68 3.02
CA ALA A 114 -25.18 -24.14 2.44
C ALA A 114 -25.98 -22.94 1.92
N LYS A 115 -26.66 -23.07 0.77
CA LYS A 115 -27.49 -21.98 0.22
C LYS A 115 -28.59 -21.51 1.18
N SER A 116 -29.06 -22.39 2.07
CA SER A 116 -30.02 -22.07 3.13
C SER A 116 -29.43 -21.23 4.27
N SER A 117 -28.11 -21.21 4.43
CA SER A 117 -27.39 -20.51 5.50
C SER A 117 -26.07 -19.93 4.97
N PRO A 118 -26.13 -18.93 4.06
CA PRO A 118 -24.98 -18.49 3.26
C PRO A 118 -23.87 -17.79 4.05
N LYS A 119 -24.15 -17.40 5.30
CA LYS A 119 -23.18 -16.74 6.20
C LYS A 119 -22.49 -17.71 7.16
N GLU A 120 -22.85 -18.99 7.17
CA GLU A 120 -22.31 -19.99 8.10
C GLU A 120 -21.42 -20.98 7.37
N LEU A 121 -20.25 -21.27 7.93
CA LEU A 121 -19.34 -22.24 7.33
C LEU A 121 -19.90 -23.66 7.47
N ALA A 122 -20.12 -24.33 6.34
CA ALA A 122 -20.43 -25.75 6.31
C ALA A 122 -19.14 -26.57 6.48
N PHE A 123 -18.17 -26.35 5.59
CA PHE A 123 -16.85 -26.98 5.60
C PHE A 123 -15.88 -26.23 4.68
N SER A 124 -14.62 -26.61 4.69
CA SER A 124 -13.58 -26.09 3.80
C SER A 124 -12.84 -27.22 3.08
N LEU A 125 -12.35 -26.93 1.88
CA LEU A 125 -11.49 -27.83 1.10
C LEU A 125 -10.23 -27.10 0.64
N GLN A 126 -9.09 -27.78 0.70
CA GLN A 126 -7.83 -27.23 0.21
C GLN A 126 -7.61 -27.61 -1.25
N LYS A 127 -7.56 -26.61 -2.14
CA LYS A 127 -7.31 -26.76 -3.59
C LYS A 127 -8.18 -27.86 -4.24
N PRO A 128 -9.52 -27.82 -4.06
CA PRO A 128 -10.41 -28.79 -4.70
C PRO A 128 -10.35 -28.64 -6.23
N SER A 129 -10.56 -29.72 -6.97
CA SER A 129 -10.63 -29.65 -8.44
C SER A 129 -11.84 -28.83 -8.90
N ALA A 130 -11.76 -28.22 -10.09
CA ALA A 130 -12.88 -27.50 -10.69
C ALA A 130 -14.13 -28.40 -10.85
N GLN A 131 -13.93 -29.68 -11.20
CA GLN A 131 -15.01 -30.67 -11.24
C GLN A 131 -15.68 -30.83 -9.87
N LYS A 132 -14.89 -30.92 -8.80
CA LYS A 132 -15.44 -31.07 -7.44
C LYS A 132 -16.24 -29.84 -7.02
N LEU A 133 -15.80 -28.65 -7.40
CA LEU A 133 -16.53 -27.41 -7.16
C LEU A 133 -17.88 -27.40 -7.88
N GLN A 134 -17.92 -27.83 -9.15
CA GLN A 134 -19.15 -27.93 -9.92
C GLN A 134 -20.14 -28.94 -9.32
N GLU A 135 -19.65 -30.08 -8.82
CA GLU A 135 -20.49 -31.10 -8.14
C GLU A 135 -21.18 -30.53 -6.88
N LEU A 136 -20.50 -29.65 -6.13
CA LEU A 136 -21.00 -29.10 -4.87
C LEU A 136 -21.85 -27.83 -5.05
N GLN A 137 -21.70 -27.12 -6.17
CA GLN A 137 -22.38 -25.87 -6.47
C GLN A 137 -23.93 -25.91 -6.41
N PRO A 138 -24.63 -27.03 -6.69
CA PRO A 138 -26.09 -27.10 -6.55
C PRO A 138 -26.57 -26.84 -5.12
N GLU A 139 -25.86 -27.34 -4.11
CA GLU A 139 -26.25 -27.27 -2.69
C GLU A 139 -25.52 -26.15 -1.93
N TYR A 140 -24.29 -25.82 -2.36
CA TYR A 140 -23.40 -24.92 -1.64
C TYR A 140 -23.05 -23.66 -2.45
N LEU A 141 -22.83 -22.57 -1.73
CA LEU A 141 -22.05 -21.43 -2.22
C LEU A 141 -20.59 -21.66 -1.82
N PHE A 142 -19.67 -21.34 -2.71
CA PHE A 142 -18.23 -21.45 -2.44
C PHE A 142 -17.53 -20.11 -2.57
N PHE A 143 -16.49 -19.91 -1.76
CA PHE A 143 -15.71 -18.69 -1.67
C PHE A 143 -14.23 -19.05 -1.58
N ILE A 144 -13.38 -18.35 -2.32
CA ILE A 144 -11.94 -18.48 -2.11
C ILE A 144 -11.57 -17.85 -0.77
N ASP A 145 -10.71 -18.53 -0.03
CA ASP A 145 -10.08 -17.99 1.17
C ASP A 145 -9.08 -16.90 0.77
N VAL A 146 -9.32 -15.68 1.23
CA VAL A 146 -8.40 -14.56 0.99
C VAL A 146 -7.30 -14.47 2.04
N GLY A 147 -7.30 -15.38 3.01
CA GLY A 147 -6.32 -15.42 4.09
C GLY A 147 -6.52 -14.30 5.11
N ILE A 148 -7.76 -13.83 5.34
CA ILE A 148 -8.10 -12.84 6.39
C ILE A 148 -9.14 -13.45 7.32
N TRP A 149 -8.77 -13.71 8.57
CA TRP A 149 -9.60 -14.42 9.54
C TRP A 149 -9.65 -13.62 10.84
N LEU A 150 -10.83 -13.46 11.43
CA LEU A 150 -11.01 -12.93 12.77
C LEU A 150 -11.24 -14.07 13.75
N PHE A 151 -10.65 -13.96 14.94
CA PHE A 151 -10.76 -14.94 16.01
C PHE A 151 -11.24 -14.32 17.30
N SER A 152 -12.08 -15.07 18.00
CA SER A 152 -12.42 -14.80 19.39
C SER A 152 -11.35 -15.37 20.33
N PRO A 153 -11.27 -14.88 21.58
CA PRO A 153 -10.42 -15.49 22.60
C PRO A 153 -10.70 -16.98 22.82
N LYS A 154 -11.96 -17.42 22.63
CA LYS A 154 -12.35 -18.83 22.73
C LYS A 154 -11.69 -19.65 21.62
N ALA A 155 -11.76 -19.18 20.37
CA ALA A 155 -11.15 -19.88 19.24
C ALA A 155 -9.63 -20.01 19.39
N LEU A 156 -8.96 -18.95 19.86
CA LEU A 156 -7.51 -18.98 20.08
C LEU A 156 -7.08 -19.92 21.20
N LYS A 157 -7.87 -20.04 22.27
CA LYS A 157 -7.60 -21.02 23.34
C LYS A 157 -7.61 -22.45 22.79
N VAL A 158 -8.64 -22.82 22.02
CA VAL A 158 -8.71 -24.14 21.38
C VAL A 158 -7.48 -24.39 20.51
N MET A 159 -7.04 -23.38 19.75
CA MET A 159 -5.82 -23.48 18.94
C MET A 159 -4.56 -23.65 19.81
N PHE A 160 -4.43 -22.89 20.90
CA PHE A 160 -3.30 -23.02 21.83
C PHE A 160 -3.22 -24.40 22.47
N ASP A 161 -4.37 -25.00 22.82
CA ASP A 161 -4.42 -26.35 23.38
C ASP A 161 -3.88 -27.39 22.39
N ARG A 162 -4.18 -27.23 21.09
CA ARG A 162 -3.61 -28.07 20.01
C ARG A 162 -2.12 -27.84 19.81
N CYS A 163 -1.63 -26.63 20.08
CA CYS A 163 -0.20 -26.32 20.14
C CYS A 163 0.49 -26.80 21.43
N GLY A 164 -0.23 -27.48 22.33
CA GLY A 164 0.32 -28.04 23.57
C GLY A 164 0.39 -27.05 24.73
N TRP A 165 -0.52 -26.06 24.76
CA TRP A 165 -0.68 -25.17 25.90
C TRP A 165 -1.16 -25.93 27.15
N ASP A 166 -0.65 -25.53 28.30
CA ASP A 166 -1.03 -26.04 29.61
C ASP A 166 -1.47 -24.89 30.51
N GLU A 167 -2.78 -24.79 30.75
CA GLU A 167 -3.38 -23.67 31.50
C GLU A 167 -2.89 -23.57 32.96
N PRO A 168 -2.71 -24.66 33.73
CA PRO A 168 -2.18 -24.60 35.09
C PRO A 168 -0.77 -24.02 35.19
N THR A 169 0.12 -24.38 34.27
CA THR A 169 1.50 -23.85 34.25
C THR A 169 1.63 -22.56 33.45
N ASN A 170 0.58 -22.17 32.72
CA ASN A 170 0.56 -21.02 31.81
C ASN A 170 1.77 -21.05 30.86
N SER A 171 2.07 -22.23 30.32
CA SER A 171 3.21 -22.51 29.46
C SER A 171 2.88 -23.58 28.42
N PHE A 172 3.69 -23.69 27.37
CA PHE A 172 3.61 -24.82 26.44
C PHE A 172 4.40 -26.01 26.99
N LYS A 173 3.94 -27.24 26.75
CA LYS A 173 4.56 -28.49 27.25
C LYS A 173 6.07 -28.59 27.01
N ASN A 174 6.58 -28.02 25.93
CA ASN A 174 8.01 -28.01 25.57
C ASN A 174 8.65 -26.61 25.68
N GLY A 175 8.02 -25.68 26.40
CA GLY A 175 8.41 -24.26 26.44
C GLY A 175 8.06 -23.46 25.18
N LEU A 176 7.84 -24.13 24.04
CA LEU A 176 7.44 -23.56 22.76
C LEU A 176 6.16 -24.22 22.24
N PRO A 177 5.33 -23.50 21.47
CA PRO A 177 4.16 -24.08 20.80
C PRO A 177 4.60 -25.14 19.81
N SER A 178 3.91 -26.28 19.81
CA SER A 178 4.07 -27.32 18.79
C SER A 178 3.58 -26.81 17.43
N PHE A 179 4.17 -27.29 16.35
CA PHE A 179 3.69 -26.97 15.00
C PHE A 179 2.24 -27.42 14.83
N TYR A 180 1.40 -26.53 14.33
CA TYR A 180 0.00 -26.80 14.03
C TYR A 180 -0.42 -25.91 12.85
N ASP A 181 -0.86 -26.53 11.76
CA ASP A 181 -1.15 -25.82 10.52
C ASP A 181 -2.56 -25.20 10.55
N MET A 182 -2.62 -23.87 10.53
CA MET A 182 -3.88 -23.13 10.63
C MET A 182 -4.86 -23.43 9.50
N TYR A 183 -4.37 -23.70 8.28
CA TYR A 183 -5.24 -23.86 7.10
C TYR A 183 -5.69 -25.31 6.92
N THR A 184 -4.75 -26.25 6.99
CA THR A 184 -4.96 -27.66 6.66
C THR A 184 -5.43 -28.49 7.84
N GLU A 185 -5.05 -28.14 9.07
CA GLU A 185 -5.51 -28.85 10.28
C GLU A 185 -6.68 -28.09 10.92
N PHE A 186 -6.45 -26.86 11.39
CA PHE A 186 -7.50 -26.09 12.06
C PHE A 186 -8.64 -25.72 11.10
N GLY A 187 -8.30 -25.13 9.94
CA GLY A 187 -9.27 -24.67 8.94
C GLY A 187 -10.19 -25.75 8.39
N GLN A 188 -9.67 -26.97 8.20
CA GLN A 188 -10.46 -28.12 7.74
C GLN A 188 -11.31 -28.76 8.83
N ALA A 189 -11.01 -28.47 10.10
CA ALA A 189 -11.82 -28.88 11.25
C ALA A 189 -12.94 -27.87 11.58
N LEU A 190 -12.95 -26.68 10.97
CA LEU A 190 -13.99 -25.67 11.18
C LEU A 190 -15.28 -25.97 10.39
N GLY A 191 -16.39 -25.47 10.92
CA GLY A 191 -17.72 -25.54 10.28
C GLY A 191 -18.60 -26.64 10.84
N LYS A 192 -19.82 -26.72 10.29
CA LYS A 192 -20.86 -27.66 10.77
C LYS A 192 -20.59 -29.13 10.40
N ASN A 193 -20.03 -29.36 9.22
CA ASN A 193 -19.80 -30.69 8.63
C ASN A 193 -18.34 -30.79 8.14
N PRO A 194 -17.35 -30.62 9.03
CA PRO A 194 -15.95 -30.44 8.65
C PRO A 194 -15.36 -31.65 7.92
N THR A 195 -14.23 -31.43 7.25
CA THR A 195 -13.45 -32.51 6.64
C THR A 195 -12.67 -33.28 7.72
N LEU A 196 -12.12 -32.58 8.71
CA LEU A 196 -11.44 -33.15 9.87
C LEU A 196 -12.32 -33.03 11.12
N LYS A 197 -12.37 -34.07 11.96
CA LYS A 197 -13.22 -34.06 13.16
C LYS A 197 -12.40 -33.67 14.38
N ASP A 198 -12.83 -32.60 15.05
CA ASP A 198 -12.32 -32.18 16.35
C ASP A 198 -13.46 -31.54 17.14
N ASN A 199 -13.89 -32.19 18.22
CA ASN A 199 -15.09 -31.79 18.95
C ASN A 199 -15.04 -30.36 19.50
N GLU A 200 -13.86 -29.86 19.88
CA GLU A 200 -13.74 -28.50 20.44
C GLU A 200 -13.69 -27.44 19.34
N ILE A 201 -13.01 -27.73 18.23
CA ILE A 201 -13.00 -26.84 17.05
C ILE A 201 -14.40 -26.80 16.42
N ASN A 202 -15.09 -27.94 16.35
CA ASN A 202 -16.46 -28.03 15.82
C ASN A 202 -17.50 -27.33 16.69
N ALA A 203 -17.21 -27.11 17.97
CA ALA A 203 -18.05 -26.34 18.87
C ALA A 203 -17.88 -24.81 18.70
N LEU A 204 -16.97 -24.36 17.83
CA LEU A 204 -16.81 -22.95 17.50
C LEU A 204 -17.90 -22.51 16.50
N LYS A 205 -18.51 -21.35 16.76
CA LYS A 205 -19.41 -20.71 15.79
C LYS A 205 -18.56 -20.07 14.69
N VAL A 206 -18.73 -20.51 13.44
CA VAL A 206 -17.92 -20.01 12.30
C VAL A 206 -18.80 -19.34 11.26
N ALA A 207 -18.44 -18.13 10.88
CA ALA A 207 -19.14 -17.35 9.87
C ALA A 207 -18.24 -16.97 8.69
N ILE A 208 -18.86 -16.73 7.54
CA ILE A 208 -18.20 -16.27 6.31
C ILE A 208 -18.72 -14.87 5.97
N VAL A 209 -17.79 -13.95 5.68
CA VAL A 209 -18.11 -12.62 5.15
C VAL A 209 -17.54 -12.48 3.75
N SER A 210 -18.40 -12.32 2.76
CA SER A 210 -17.99 -12.07 1.37
C SER A 210 -17.63 -10.59 1.19
N LEU A 211 -16.43 -10.29 0.72
CA LEU A 211 -16.06 -8.91 0.42
C LEU A 211 -16.70 -8.45 -0.91
N PRO A 212 -17.48 -7.35 -0.91
CA PRO A 212 -18.20 -6.90 -2.09
C PRO A 212 -17.21 -6.46 -3.17
N LYS A 213 -17.42 -6.94 -4.40
CA LYS A 213 -16.56 -6.66 -5.56
C LYS A 213 -15.06 -6.77 -5.23
N GLY A 214 -14.69 -7.72 -4.38
CA GLY A 214 -13.32 -7.80 -3.94
C GLY A 214 -12.41 -8.35 -5.03
N GLU A 215 -11.21 -7.80 -5.10
CA GLU A 215 -10.16 -8.20 -6.02
C GLU A 215 -9.02 -8.84 -5.23
N PHE A 216 -8.48 -9.93 -5.78
CA PHE A 216 -7.44 -10.72 -5.13
C PHE A 216 -6.16 -10.70 -5.96
N TYR A 217 -5.08 -10.26 -5.36
CA TYR A 217 -3.76 -10.20 -5.99
C TYR A 217 -2.75 -10.96 -5.16
N HIS A 218 -2.05 -11.90 -5.80
CA HIS A 218 -1.00 -12.68 -5.16
C HIS A 218 0.38 -12.12 -5.44
N PHE A 219 1.27 -12.24 -4.46
CA PHE A 219 2.68 -11.90 -4.51
C PHE A 219 3.51 -13.12 -4.04
N GLY A 220 3.03 -14.32 -4.38
CA GLY A 220 3.59 -15.59 -3.93
C GLY A 220 4.88 -15.97 -4.67
N THR A 221 4.94 -15.64 -5.96
CA THR A 221 6.02 -16.00 -6.92
C THR A 221 6.56 -14.77 -7.67
N SER A 222 7.69 -14.91 -8.36
CA SER A 222 8.26 -13.87 -9.23
C SER A 222 7.30 -13.42 -10.33
N ALA A 223 6.58 -14.35 -10.96
CA ALA A 223 5.59 -14.07 -11.99
C ALA A 223 4.40 -13.29 -11.41
N GLU A 224 3.84 -13.79 -10.31
CA GLU A 224 2.70 -13.16 -9.63
C GLU A 224 3.01 -11.73 -9.16
N LEU A 225 4.23 -11.47 -8.66
CA LEU A 225 4.68 -10.12 -8.29
C LEU A 225 4.48 -9.12 -9.43
N ILE A 226 4.93 -9.48 -10.63
CA ILE A 226 4.85 -8.63 -11.81
C ILE A 226 3.43 -8.58 -12.37
N GLU A 227 2.76 -9.72 -12.50
CA GLU A 227 1.41 -9.81 -13.06
C GLU A 227 0.39 -9.05 -12.20
N SER A 228 0.42 -9.24 -10.88
CA SER A 228 -0.46 -8.55 -9.94
C SER A 228 -0.21 -7.05 -9.96
N THR A 229 1.06 -6.63 -9.97
CA THR A 229 1.41 -5.21 -10.08
C THR A 229 0.96 -4.62 -11.43
N GLY A 230 1.13 -5.37 -12.52
CA GLY A 230 0.67 -4.97 -13.86
C GLY A 230 -0.84 -4.78 -13.92
N LYS A 231 -1.63 -5.70 -13.33
CA LYS A 231 -3.08 -5.56 -13.22
C LYS A 231 -3.46 -4.33 -12.39
N LEU A 232 -2.84 -4.14 -11.22
CA LEU A 232 -3.09 -2.99 -10.33
C LEU A 232 -2.81 -1.64 -11.01
N GLN A 233 -1.73 -1.54 -11.78
CA GLN A 233 -1.37 -0.33 -12.50
C GLN A 233 -2.34 0.01 -13.64
N ASN A 234 -3.01 -1.00 -14.21
CA ASN A 234 -3.90 -0.85 -15.36
C ASN A 234 -5.39 -1.00 -15.01
N LEU A 235 -5.74 -0.92 -13.72
CA LEU A 235 -7.13 -0.91 -13.26
C LEU A 235 -7.95 0.20 -13.93
N VAL A 236 -7.43 1.43 -13.88
CA VAL A 236 -8.06 2.58 -14.54
C VAL A 236 -7.47 2.73 -15.95
N LYS A 237 -8.35 2.64 -16.95
CA LYS A 237 -8.01 2.80 -18.37
C LYS A 237 -8.38 4.19 -18.91
N ASN A 238 -9.26 4.92 -18.24
CA ASN A 238 -9.63 6.27 -18.62
C ASN A 238 -8.40 7.18 -18.52
N GLN A 239 -7.99 7.78 -19.65
CA GLN A 239 -6.79 8.62 -19.70
C GLN A 239 -6.96 9.91 -18.90
N GLU A 240 -8.18 10.43 -18.75
CA GLU A 240 -8.46 11.63 -17.95
C GLU A 240 -8.22 11.40 -16.44
N GLU A 241 -8.30 10.14 -16.00
CA GLU A 241 -8.06 9.74 -14.62
C GLU A 241 -6.62 9.27 -14.37
N ILE A 242 -5.81 9.14 -15.43
CA ILE A 242 -4.40 8.74 -15.35
C ILE A 242 -3.53 9.99 -15.28
N TRP A 243 -2.76 10.11 -14.20
CA TRP A 243 -1.94 11.29 -13.93
C TRP A 243 -0.54 11.19 -14.53
N HIS A 244 -0.13 9.99 -14.92
CA HIS A 244 1.20 9.72 -15.44
C HIS A 244 1.22 9.73 -16.97
N ASN A 245 1.97 10.66 -17.55
CA ASN A 245 2.00 10.90 -19.01
C ASN A 245 3.02 10.05 -19.78
N LYS A 246 3.88 9.26 -19.10
CA LYS A 246 4.86 8.42 -19.80
C LYS A 246 4.26 7.05 -20.12
N ILE A 247 4.23 6.74 -21.41
CA ILE A 247 3.84 5.42 -21.92
C ILE A 247 5.07 4.50 -21.82
N LYS A 248 4.90 3.36 -21.16
CA LYS A 248 5.95 2.33 -21.10
C LYS A 248 5.92 1.48 -22.37
N PRO A 249 7.07 0.96 -22.84
CA PRO A 249 7.11 -0.01 -23.93
C PRO A 249 6.29 -1.26 -23.64
N ASN A 250 6.35 -1.74 -22.38
CA ASN A 250 5.50 -2.81 -21.86
C ASN A 250 5.01 -2.49 -20.43
N PRO A 251 3.78 -2.91 -20.06
CA PRO A 251 3.16 -2.58 -18.78
C PRO A 251 3.77 -3.32 -17.57
N ASP A 252 4.53 -4.38 -17.81
CA ASP A 252 5.10 -5.32 -16.84
C ASP A 252 6.58 -5.03 -16.50
N LEU A 253 7.02 -3.79 -16.77
CA LEU A 253 8.34 -3.28 -16.45
C LEU A 253 8.29 -2.41 -15.19
N PHE A 254 8.97 -2.83 -14.13
CA PHE A 254 8.98 -2.16 -12.83
C PHE A 254 10.41 -1.85 -12.41
N VAL A 255 10.68 -0.56 -12.17
CA VAL A 255 11.96 -0.08 -11.63
C VAL A 255 11.64 0.75 -10.40
N GLN A 256 12.17 0.35 -9.25
CA GLN A 256 11.92 0.98 -7.96
C GLN A 256 13.21 1.11 -7.18
N ASN A 257 13.43 2.22 -6.47
CA ASN A 257 14.63 2.43 -5.65
C ASN A 257 15.92 2.01 -6.37
N SER A 258 16.06 2.40 -7.64
CA SER A 258 17.12 1.88 -8.51
C SER A 258 17.60 2.96 -9.47
N SER A 259 18.85 2.83 -9.88
CA SER A 259 19.42 3.58 -11.00
C SER A 259 19.48 2.64 -12.20
N THR A 260 18.90 3.06 -13.32
CA THR A 260 18.98 2.31 -14.57
C THR A 260 19.35 3.24 -15.72
N LYS A 261 20.29 2.77 -16.55
CA LYS A 261 20.68 3.43 -17.80
C LYS A 261 20.27 2.62 -19.03
N ILE A 262 19.34 1.68 -18.86
CA ILE A 262 18.81 0.83 -19.94
C ILE A 262 17.67 1.56 -20.65
N GLU A 263 17.71 1.54 -21.98
CA GLU A 263 16.59 1.91 -22.81
C GLU A 263 15.69 0.69 -23.04
N PHE A 264 14.55 0.65 -22.34
CA PHE A 264 13.58 -0.42 -22.53
C PHE A 264 12.89 -0.32 -23.89
N THR A 265 12.67 -1.48 -24.50
CA THR A 265 12.00 -1.68 -25.78
C THR A 265 10.88 -2.71 -25.64
N HIS A 266 10.08 -2.94 -26.68
CA HIS A 266 9.00 -3.95 -26.66
C HIS A 266 9.48 -5.40 -26.46
N GLN A 267 10.78 -5.68 -26.65
CA GLN A 267 11.35 -7.00 -26.40
C GLN A 267 11.48 -7.30 -24.90
N HIS A 268 11.64 -6.26 -24.09
CA HIS A 268 11.77 -6.38 -22.65
C HIS A 268 10.39 -6.54 -22.01
N ASN A 269 10.15 -7.67 -21.35
CA ASN A 269 8.89 -7.95 -20.66
C ASN A 269 9.15 -8.72 -19.37
N ALA A 270 8.21 -8.63 -18.44
CA ALA A 270 8.29 -9.17 -17.09
C ALA A 270 9.62 -8.88 -16.37
N ILE A 271 9.95 -7.61 -16.18
CA ILE A 271 11.20 -7.19 -15.52
C ILE A 271 10.89 -6.39 -14.25
N TRP A 272 11.51 -6.80 -13.15
CA TRP A 272 11.49 -6.12 -11.86
C TRP A 272 12.91 -5.79 -11.42
N ILE A 273 13.22 -4.50 -11.30
CA ILE A 273 14.52 -4.00 -10.83
C ILE A 273 14.28 -3.20 -9.55
N GLU A 274 14.92 -3.62 -8.46
CA GLU A 274 14.75 -2.99 -7.15
C GLU A 274 16.06 -2.84 -6.38
N ASN A 275 16.25 -1.74 -5.66
CA ASN A 275 17.46 -1.53 -4.84
C ASN A 275 18.77 -1.77 -5.61
N SER A 276 18.86 -1.37 -6.88
CA SER A 276 19.93 -1.81 -7.78
C SER A 276 20.51 -0.68 -8.64
N GLU A 277 21.82 -0.73 -8.91
CA GLU A 277 22.46 -0.02 -10.02
C GLU A 277 22.56 -0.95 -11.24
N VAL A 278 21.84 -0.63 -12.30
CA VAL A 278 21.87 -1.36 -13.57
C VAL A 278 22.40 -0.43 -14.67
N GLY A 279 23.69 -0.56 -14.96
CA GLY A 279 24.41 0.29 -15.91
C GLY A 279 24.04 0.03 -17.37
N ALA A 280 24.47 0.92 -18.27
CA ALA A 280 24.18 0.83 -19.71
C ALA A 280 24.84 -0.39 -20.39
N GLY A 281 25.85 -0.99 -19.75
CA GLY A 281 26.50 -2.20 -20.24
C GLY A 281 25.72 -3.49 -19.99
N TRP A 282 24.60 -3.44 -19.27
CA TRP A 282 23.76 -4.61 -19.02
C TRP A 282 22.83 -4.87 -20.21
N LYS A 283 22.91 -6.06 -20.77
CA LYS A 283 21.98 -6.59 -21.77
C LYS A 283 20.95 -7.45 -21.06
N LEU A 284 19.70 -6.97 -21.02
CA LEU A 284 18.59 -7.68 -20.40
C LEU A 284 17.70 -8.31 -21.47
N HIS A 285 17.25 -9.53 -21.21
CA HIS A 285 16.24 -10.22 -22.00
C HIS A 285 14.86 -10.01 -21.36
N SER A 286 14.15 -11.09 -21.00
CA SER A 286 12.83 -11.00 -20.36
C SER A 286 12.73 -11.93 -19.15
N LYS A 287 11.74 -11.68 -18.29
CA LYS A 287 11.46 -12.46 -17.07
C LYS A 287 12.62 -12.40 -16.07
N HIS A 288 12.87 -11.22 -15.53
CA HIS A 288 13.97 -10.97 -14.59
C HIS A 288 13.47 -10.34 -13.30
N ILE A 289 13.99 -10.83 -12.17
CA ILE A 289 14.00 -10.13 -10.89
C ILE A 289 15.46 -9.79 -10.57
N ILE A 290 15.77 -8.50 -10.48
CA ILE A 290 17.11 -7.99 -10.16
C ILE A 290 16.98 -7.18 -8.87
N THR A 291 17.64 -7.61 -7.79
CA THR A 291 17.63 -6.85 -6.53
C THR A 291 19.00 -6.67 -5.89
N GLY A 292 19.21 -5.53 -5.24
CA GLY A 292 20.37 -5.28 -4.40
C GLY A 292 21.69 -4.99 -5.12
N ALA A 293 21.73 -4.95 -6.45
CA ALA A 293 23.00 -4.78 -7.18
C ALA A 293 23.72 -3.49 -6.74
N PRO A 294 24.96 -3.59 -6.19
CA PRO A 294 25.68 -2.43 -5.67
C PRO A 294 26.09 -1.49 -6.80
N ALA A 295 26.55 -0.28 -6.46
CA ALA A 295 27.06 0.68 -7.45
C ALA A 295 28.15 0.03 -8.32
N ASN A 296 27.93 0.02 -9.64
CA ASN A 296 28.82 -0.65 -10.58
C ASN A 296 28.82 0.03 -11.94
N ASN A 297 29.77 -0.39 -12.79
CA ASN A 297 29.78 -0.06 -14.22
C ASN A 297 30.06 -1.34 -15.02
N TRP A 298 29.33 -2.40 -14.70
CA TRP A 298 29.55 -3.72 -15.30
C TRP A 298 28.90 -3.82 -16.69
N THR A 299 29.51 -4.66 -17.52
CA THR A 299 28.94 -5.14 -18.77
C THR A 299 28.55 -6.59 -18.55
N LEU A 300 27.25 -6.88 -18.54
CA LEU A 300 26.69 -8.20 -18.26
C LEU A 300 25.66 -8.56 -19.32
N ASP A 301 25.55 -9.83 -19.68
CA ASP A 301 24.43 -10.38 -20.44
C ASP A 301 23.60 -11.25 -19.49
N LEU A 302 22.35 -10.88 -19.26
CA LEU A 302 21.43 -11.62 -18.40
C LEU A 302 20.43 -12.40 -19.27
N PRO A 303 20.59 -13.73 -19.42
CA PRO A 303 19.73 -14.55 -20.27
C PRO A 303 18.29 -14.63 -19.75
N GLU A 304 17.34 -14.88 -20.65
CA GLU A 304 15.92 -15.01 -20.31
C GLU A 304 15.66 -15.92 -19.10
N GLU A 305 14.69 -15.55 -18.26
CA GLU A 305 14.30 -16.29 -17.04
C GLU A 305 15.37 -16.37 -15.94
N THR A 306 16.45 -15.58 -16.05
CA THR A 306 17.50 -15.52 -15.03
C THR A 306 17.26 -14.35 -14.07
N CYS A 307 17.10 -14.64 -12.79
CA CYS A 307 17.01 -13.65 -11.73
C CYS A 307 18.31 -13.61 -10.93
N ILE A 308 18.64 -12.44 -10.40
CA ILE A 308 19.84 -12.25 -9.59
C ILE A 308 19.53 -11.32 -8.40
N ASP A 309 19.97 -11.71 -7.21
CA ASP A 309 19.97 -10.80 -6.07
C ASP A 309 21.32 -10.74 -5.35
N PHE A 310 21.63 -9.55 -4.84
CA PHE A 310 22.86 -9.22 -4.11
C PHE A 310 22.46 -8.82 -2.70
N LEU A 311 22.92 -9.59 -1.72
CA LEU A 311 22.50 -9.49 -0.34
C LEU A 311 23.70 -9.15 0.54
N PRO A 312 23.73 -7.99 1.22
CA PRO A 312 24.80 -7.68 2.16
C PRO A 312 24.71 -8.66 3.34
N ILE A 313 25.81 -9.37 3.63
CA ILE A 313 25.90 -10.35 4.72
C ILE A 313 26.77 -9.79 5.84
N GLY A 314 26.31 -9.94 7.09
CA GLY A 314 27.06 -9.52 8.27
C GLY A 314 27.48 -8.04 8.30
N GLU A 315 28.38 -7.70 9.21
CA GLU A 315 28.86 -6.33 9.41
C GLU A 315 30.07 -5.95 8.54
N ASN A 316 30.74 -6.95 7.95
CA ASN A 316 31.85 -6.72 7.02
C ASN A 316 31.33 -6.33 5.63
N ASN A 317 32.22 -5.99 4.70
CA ASN A 317 31.86 -5.73 3.29
C ASN A 317 31.57 -7.03 2.50
N GLU A 318 30.87 -7.98 3.12
CA GLU A 318 30.52 -9.25 2.51
C GLU A 318 29.15 -9.17 1.81
N TRP A 319 29.03 -9.91 0.70
CA TRP A 319 27.86 -9.97 -0.18
C TRP A 319 27.61 -11.41 -0.61
N CYS A 320 26.39 -11.91 -0.39
CA CYS A 320 25.90 -13.13 -1.00
C CYS A 320 25.25 -12.78 -2.35
N VAL A 321 25.61 -13.50 -3.41
CA VAL A 321 24.99 -13.34 -4.73
C VAL A 321 24.25 -14.61 -5.08
N ARG A 322 22.93 -14.50 -5.31
CA ARG A 322 22.12 -15.63 -5.76
C ARG A 322 21.67 -15.45 -7.18
N VAL A 323 21.83 -16.50 -7.98
CA VAL A 323 21.23 -16.63 -9.31
C VAL A 323 20.17 -17.73 -9.24
N TYR A 324 18.97 -17.45 -9.75
CA TYR A 324 17.85 -18.38 -9.71
C TYR A 324 16.90 -18.20 -10.91
N SER A 325 16.07 -19.21 -11.18
CA SER A 325 15.07 -19.15 -12.26
C SER A 325 13.85 -18.32 -11.87
N PHE A 326 13.35 -17.52 -12.81
CA PHE A 326 12.14 -16.71 -12.65
C PHE A 326 10.91 -17.56 -12.30
N ASN A 327 10.65 -18.63 -13.04
CA ASN A 327 9.47 -19.48 -12.86
C ASN A 327 9.67 -20.53 -11.75
N ASN A 328 10.88 -21.06 -11.63
CA ASN A 328 11.17 -22.21 -10.76
C ASN A 328 12.37 -21.95 -9.83
N PRO A 329 12.29 -20.98 -8.92
CA PRO A 329 13.37 -20.67 -7.98
C PRO A 329 13.65 -21.83 -7.00
N GLN A 330 12.65 -22.70 -6.79
CA GLN A 330 12.72 -23.85 -5.89
C GLN A 330 13.31 -25.12 -6.51
N LEU A 331 13.50 -25.15 -7.82
CA LEU A 331 14.09 -26.31 -8.49
C LEU A 331 15.59 -26.10 -8.59
N PRO A 332 16.39 -26.60 -7.64
CA PRO A 332 17.79 -26.78 -7.91
C PRO A 332 17.88 -27.91 -8.95
N MET A 333 18.35 -27.61 -10.15
CA MET A 333 19.38 -28.48 -10.72
C MET A 333 20.76 -28.09 -10.15
N ARG A 334 20.75 -27.86 -8.82
CA ARG A 334 21.83 -27.48 -7.90
C ARG A 334 22.30 -26.04 -8.10
N GLY A 335 22.43 -25.32 -6.99
CA GLY A 335 23.24 -24.11 -6.97
C GLY A 335 24.70 -24.46 -7.25
N ILE A 336 25.61 -23.59 -6.87
CA ILE A 336 26.98 -23.70 -7.35
C ILE A 336 27.62 -25.05 -6.99
N ASN A 337 28.05 -25.77 -8.04
CA ASN A 337 28.78 -27.04 -8.06
C ASN A 337 27.92 -28.31 -7.94
N LEU A 338 27.41 -28.81 -9.08
CA LEU A 338 26.66 -30.07 -9.23
C LEU A 338 27.38 -31.31 -8.67
N ASN A 339 28.71 -31.30 -8.56
CA ASN A 339 29.52 -32.44 -8.13
C ASN A 339 29.65 -32.58 -6.61
N ARG A 340 29.02 -31.69 -5.83
CA ARG A 340 28.99 -31.78 -4.38
C ARG A 340 27.92 -32.76 -3.93
N GLU A 341 28.28 -33.72 -3.07
CA GLU A 341 27.30 -34.59 -2.41
C GLU A 341 26.38 -33.72 -1.54
N ILE A 342 25.07 -33.85 -1.74
CA ILE A 342 24.06 -33.18 -0.92
C ILE A 342 24.07 -33.86 0.45
N THR A 343 24.19 -33.06 1.51
CA THR A 343 24.21 -33.57 2.88
C THR A 343 22.92 -33.25 3.62
N ALA A 344 22.22 -32.18 3.22
CA ALA A 344 20.95 -31.79 3.81
C ALA A 344 19.77 -32.60 3.25
N GLU A 345 18.78 -32.90 4.11
CA GLU A 345 17.52 -33.53 3.70
C GLU A 345 16.66 -32.60 2.83
N ASP A 346 16.73 -31.29 3.11
CA ASP A 346 16.11 -30.23 2.31
C ASP A 346 17.21 -29.38 1.65
N TRP A 347 17.11 -29.21 0.33
CA TRP A 347 18.06 -28.39 -0.43
C TRP A 347 18.10 -26.94 0.06
N PHE A 348 17.01 -26.46 0.66
CA PHE A 348 16.91 -25.10 1.17
C PHE A 348 17.94 -24.81 2.27
N ASP A 349 18.38 -25.86 2.98
CA ASP A 349 19.40 -25.83 4.03
C ASP A 349 20.81 -26.14 3.48
N GLU A 350 20.94 -26.55 2.21
CA GLU A 350 22.23 -26.84 1.61
C GLU A 350 22.99 -25.53 1.29
N PRO A 351 24.23 -25.35 1.79
CA PRO A 351 25.02 -24.14 1.51
C PRO A 351 25.54 -24.11 0.06
N VAL A 352 24.82 -23.41 -0.80
CA VAL A 352 25.10 -23.36 -2.26
C VAL A 352 25.41 -21.96 -2.79
N TYR A 353 25.13 -20.91 -2.01
CA TYR A 353 25.32 -19.52 -2.46
C TYR A 353 26.63 -18.96 -1.93
N PRO A 354 27.49 -18.41 -2.79
CA PRO A 354 28.80 -17.91 -2.42
C PRO A 354 28.69 -16.54 -1.77
N VAL A 355 29.51 -16.34 -0.74
CA VAL A 355 29.75 -15.05 -0.13
C VAL A 355 31.08 -14.51 -0.65
N PHE A 356 31.05 -13.27 -1.12
CA PHE A 356 32.19 -12.54 -1.65
C PHE A 356 32.45 -11.30 -0.79
N ASP A 357 33.72 -10.88 -0.72
CA ASP A 357 33.99 -9.49 -0.33
C ASP A 357 33.62 -8.55 -1.49
N GLU A 358 33.16 -7.34 -1.17
CA GLU A 358 32.75 -6.33 -2.15
C GLU A 358 33.85 -6.05 -3.19
N ALA A 359 35.13 -6.07 -2.80
CA ALA A 359 36.25 -5.84 -3.70
C ALA A 359 36.41 -6.95 -4.76
N GLU A 360 35.81 -8.13 -4.54
CA GLU A 360 35.86 -9.25 -5.48
C GLU A 360 34.76 -9.18 -6.54
N LEU A 361 33.71 -8.37 -6.32
CA LEU A 361 32.57 -8.25 -7.22
C LEU A 361 32.97 -7.53 -8.51
N THR A 362 33.33 -8.31 -9.52
CA THR A 362 33.70 -7.83 -10.86
C THR A 362 32.71 -8.32 -11.92
N ALA A 363 32.60 -7.60 -13.04
CA ALA A 363 31.73 -8.00 -14.15
C ALA A 363 32.02 -9.43 -14.62
N GLN A 364 33.30 -9.81 -14.72
CA GLN A 364 33.69 -11.16 -15.15
C GLN A 364 33.26 -12.24 -14.16
N LEU A 365 33.39 -11.97 -12.86
CA LEU A 365 32.97 -12.91 -11.81
C LEU A 365 31.46 -13.11 -11.83
N ILE A 366 30.70 -12.01 -11.92
CA ILE A 366 29.24 -12.06 -11.95
C ILE A 366 28.73 -12.71 -13.24
N GLN A 367 29.35 -12.43 -14.39
CA GLN A 367 29.01 -13.10 -15.64
C GLN A 367 29.28 -14.61 -15.57
N ASP A 368 30.43 -15.03 -15.04
CA ASP A 368 30.74 -16.47 -14.84
C ASP A 368 29.71 -17.15 -13.93
N LEU A 369 29.23 -16.44 -12.90
CA LEU A 369 28.17 -16.93 -12.04
C LEU A 369 26.80 -17.03 -12.74
N ILE A 370 26.48 -16.08 -13.63
CA ILE A 370 25.25 -16.08 -14.45
C ILE A 370 25.27 -17.19 -15.51
N ASP A 371 26.41 -17.38 -16.18
CA ASP A 371 26.57 -18.34 -17.27
C ASP A 371 26.71 -19.78 -16.74
N HIS A 372 27.31 -19.93 -15.56
CA HIS A 372 27.61 -21.23 -14.96
C HIS A 372 27.12 -21.35 -13.51
N PRO A 373 25.85 -21.03 -13.19
CA PRO A 373 25.35 -20.98 -11.81
C PRO A 373 25.44 -22.34 -11.11
N GLN A 374 25.47 -23.43 -11.87
CA GLN A 374 25.56 -24.80 -11.35
C GLN A 374 26.99 -25.34 -11.27
N ASN A 375 27.96 -24.71 -11.94
CA ASN A 375 29.35 -25.18 -12.04
C ASN A 375 30.39 -24.13 -11.64
N PHE A 376 29.93 -23.01 -11.09
CA PHE A 376 30.80 -21.93 -10.66
C PHE A 376 31.84 -22.42 -9.63
N LYS A 377 33.06 -21.91 -9.72
CA LYS A 377 34.17 -22.42 -8.90
C LYS A 377 34.12 -21.78 -7.52
N THR A 378 33.64 -22.52 -6.52
CA THR A 378 33.55 -22.08 -5.12
C THR A 378 34.74 -22.43 -4.25
N LYS A 379 35.84 -22.91 -4.85
CA LYS A 379 37.00 -23.38 -4.06
C LYS A 379 37.54 -22.25 -3.16
N GLY A 380 37.46 -22.46 -1.85
CA GLY A 380 37.91 -21.49 -0.84
C GLY A 380 36.91 -20.37 -0.52
N LYS A 381 35.70 -20.40 -1.08
CA LYS A 381 34.63 -19.44 -0.76
C LYS A 381 33.73 -19.97 0.35
N ARG A 382 33.30 -19.05 1.22
CA ARG A 382 32.24 -19.31 2.20
C ARG A 382 30.93 -19.46 1.44
N LEU A 383 30.15 -20.50 1.76
CA LEU A 383 28.82 -20.71 1.21
C LEU A 383 27.76 -20.57 2.29
N ILE A 384 26.60 -20.05 1.90
CA ILE A 384 25.41 -19.91 2.73
C ILE A 384 24.22 -20.60 2.06
N SER A 385 23.32 -21.15 2.87
CA SER A 385 22.09 -21.78 2.38
C SER A 385 20.99 -20.75 2.16
N ALA A 386 19.94 -21.13 1.43
CA ALA A 386 18.79 -20.25 1.24
C ALA A 386 18.09 -19.92 2.58
N ALA A 387 18.05 -20.90 3.49
CA ALA A 387 17.50 -20.74 4.84
C ALA A 387 18.31 -19.76 5.70
N ALA A 388 19.63 -19.92 5.76
CA ALA A 388 20.50 -19.13 6.63
C ALA A 388 20.61 -17.66 6.20
N ILE A 389 20.31 -17.33 4.94
CA ILE A 389 20.34 -15.95 4.45
C ILE A 389 19.46 -15.01 5.27
N ALA A 390 18.28 -15.46 5.68
CA ALA A 390 17.37 -14.61 6.47
C ALA A 390 17.96 -14.25 7.85
N ASP A 391 18.81 -15.13 8.40
CA ASP A 391 19.46 -14.93 9.70
C ASP A 391 20.74 -14.09 9.59
N GLU A 392 21.41 -14.11 8.43
CA GLU A 392 22.72 -13.48 8.24
C GLU A 392 22.68 -12.17 7.43
N VAL A 393 21.58 -11.85 6.75
CA VAL A 393 21.46 -10.62 5.96
C VAL A 393 21.55 -9.39 6.86
N ASN A 394 22.36 -8.42 6.45
CA ASN A 394 22.41 -7.12 7.12
C ASN A 394 21.34 -6.20 6.55
N LEU A 395 20.16 -6.19 7.17
CA LEU A 395 19.04 -5.36 6.78
C LEU A 395 19.37 -3.86 6.82
N TYR A 396 20.20 -3.41 7.76
CA TYR A 396 20.60 -1.99 7.83
C TYR A 396 21.39 -1.58 6.58
N ARG A 397 22.36 -2.38 6.14
CA ARG A 397 23.11 -2.14 4.89
C ARG A 397 22.18 -2.16 3.68
N GLN A 398 21.27 -3.14 3.61
CA GLN A 398 20.31 -3.27 2.51
C GLN A 398 19.38 -2.04 2.41
N TYR A 399 18.79 -1.61 3.53
CA TYR A 399 17.91 -0.43 3.56
C TYR A 399 18.67 0.88 3.39
N ASN A 400 19.92 0.96 3.82
CA ASN A 400 20.76 2.13 3.55
C ASN A 400 20.97 2.31 2.03
N GLN A 401 21.32 1.24 1.31
CA GLN A 401 21.41 1.29 -0.16
C GLN A 401 20.06 1.69 -0.79
N ARG A 402 18.96 1.08 -0.34
CA ARG A 402 17.62 1.38 -0.85
C ARG A 402 17.26 2.85 -0.65
N ASN A 403 17.54 3.40 0.53
CA ASN A 403 17.28 4.80 0.85
C ASN A 403 18.15 5.75 0.01
N ASN A 404 19.41 5.41 -0.26
CA ASN A 404 20.26 6.19 -1.14
C ASN A 404 19.68 6.26 -2.56
N PHE A 405 19.23 5.13 -3.11
CA PHE A 405 18.55 5.15 -4.40
C PHE A 405 17.22 5.89 -4.37
N LEU A 406 16.40 5.69 -3.35
CA LEU A 406 15.13 6.40 -3.16
C LEU A 406 15.35 7.92 -3.17
N ASN A 407 16.34 8.41 -2.42
CA ASN A 407 16.68 9.83 -2.34
C ASN A 407 17.05 10.40 -3.71
N ASN A 408 17.91 9.71 -4.46
CA ASN A 408 18.30 10.10 -5.82
C ASN A 408 17.12 10.05 -6.80
N ASN A 409 16.28 9.01 -6.69
CA ASN A 409 15.07 8.87 -7.51
C ASN A 409 14.08 10.00 -7.22
N LEU A 410 13.85 10.33 -5.96
CA LEU A 410 12.91 11.37 -5.55
C LEU A 410 13.35 12.75 -6.03
N TYR A 411 14.64 13.07 -5.88
CA TYR A 411 15.22 14.30 -6.44
C TYR A 411 15.04 14.36 -7.97
N SER A 412 15.35 13.27 -8.68
CA SER A 412 15.18 13.17 -10.13
C SER A 412 13.72 13.25 -10.59
N MET A 413 12.80 12.71 -9.78
CA MET A 413 11.36 12.78 -10.03
C MET A 413 10.84 14.20 -9.89
N ALA A 414 11.27 14.94 -8.87
CA ALA A 414 10.91 16.34 -8.68
C ALA A 414 11.43 17.22 -9.84
N ALA A 415 12.69 17.03 -10.25
CA ALA A 415 13.25 17.72 -11.41
C ALA A 415 12.49 17.41 -12.72
N ASN A 416 11.96 16.19 -12.86
CA ASN A 416 11.19 15.74 -14.01
C ASN A 416 9.67 15.67 -13.77
N TRP A 417 9.13 16.54 -12.90
CA TRP A 417 7.74 16.47 -12.41
C TRP A 417 6.67 16.35 -13.50
N LYS A 418 6.89 16.94 -14.69
CA LYS A 418 5.94 16.86 -15.83
C LYS A 418 5.72 15.43 -16.35
N LYS A 419 6.72 14.56 -16.17
CA LYS A 419 6.73 13.17 -16.64
C LYS A 419 6.78 12.17 -15.49
N SER A 420 6.81 12.64 -14.24
CA SER A 420 6.89 11.80 -13.04
C SER A 420 5.60 11.90 -12.22
N VAL A 421 5.50 11.06 -11.19
CA VAL A 421 4.37 11.07 -10.25
C VAL A 421 4.59 11.98 -9.04
N PHE A 422 5.61 12.86 -9.04
CA PHE A 422 6.05 13.59 -7.84
C PHE A 422 4.92 14.36 -7.12
N TYR A 423 4.19 15.22 -7.81
CA TYR A 423 3.07 15.98 -7.22
C TYR A 423 1.78 15.16 -7.03
N GLN A 424 1.81 13.85 -7.29
CA GLN A 424 0.73 12.91 -6.98
C GLN A 424 1.01 12.13 -5.69
N LEU A 425 2.25 12.17 -5.19
CA LEU A 425 2.65 11.51 -3.96
C LEU A 425 1.92 12.09 -2.75
N ASP A 426 1.98 11.38 -1.64
CA ASP A 426 1.88 11.99 -0.33
C ASP A 426 3.05 12.98 -0.15
N LEU A 427 2.81 14.26 -0.50
CA LEU A 427 3.83 15.29 -0.46
C LEU A 427 4.33 15.59 0.95
N LYS A 428 3.52 15.33 1.98
CA LYS A 428 3.95 15.48 3.37
C LYS A 428 4.97 14.40 3.74
N ASN A 429 4.70 13.15 3.36
CA ASN A 429 5.67 12.07 3.49
C ASN A 429 6.94 12.33 2.66
N ALA A 430 6.80 12.81 1.44
CA ALA A 430 7.95 13.18 0.61
C ALA A 430 8.77 14.31 1.26
N ALA A 431 8.13 15.33 1.84
CA ALA A 431 8.80 16.44 2.52
C ALA A 431 9.61 15.94 3.74
N PHE A 432 9.05 15.01 4.51
CA PHE A 432 9.76 14.35 5.60
C PHE A 432 11.03 13.61 5.11
N ILE A 433 10.96 12.91 3.96
CA ILE A 433 12.12 12.24 3.37
C ILE A 433 13.18 13.26 2.94
N TYR A 434 12.78 14.39 2.33
CA TYR A 434 13.69 15.48 1.96
C TYR A 434 14.39 16.06 3.18
N GLN A 435 13.65 16.38 4.24
CA GLN A 435 14.19 16.93 5.47
C GLN A 435 15.17 15.96 6.13
N LYS A 436 14.77 14.70 6.29
CA LYS A 436 15.60 13.66 6.90
C LYS A 436 16.90 13.41 6.13
N SER A 437 16.83 13.50 4.80
CA SER A 437 17.95 13.19 3.90
C SER A 437 18.77 14.40 3.49
N GLY A 438 18.39 15.62 3.94
CA GLY A 438 19.06 16.86 3.57
C GLY A 438 19.02 17.16 2.07
N LEU A 439 17.95 16.75 1.37
CA LEU A 439 17.82 16.97 -0.06
C LEU A 439 17.55 18.45 -0.36
N PRO A 440 18.14 19.01 -1.43
CA PRO A 440 17.85 20.39 -1.85
C PRO A 440 16.41 20.51 -2.34
N LEU A 441 15.81 21.69 -2.17
CA LEU A 441 14.48 21.97 -2.69
C LEU A 441 14.41 21.72 -4.22
N PRO A 442 13.24 21.28 -4.74
CA PRO A 442 13.04 21.14 -6.17
C PRO A 442 13.27 22.46 -6.94
N PRO A 443 13.56 22.40 -8.25
CA PRO A 443 13.59 23.59 -9.10
C PRO A 443 12.26 24.35 -9.06
N ASP A 444 12.31 25.67 -9.14
CA ASP A 444 11.11 26.50 -9.16
C ASP A 444 10.22 26.18 -10.36
N LEU A 445 8.91 26.25 -10.13
CA LEU A 445 7.93 25.97 -11.18
C LEU A 445 7.69 27.20 -12.05
N PRO A 446 7.57 27.03 -13.39
CA PRO A 446 7.14 28.09 -14.28
C PRO A 446 5.76 28.65 -13.90
N GLU A 447 5.55 29.96 -14.04
CA GLU A 447 4.29 30.62 -13.67
C GLU A 447 3.07 30.10 -14.41
N ASN A 448 3.25 29.63 -15.66
CA ASN A 448 2.20 29.03 -16.49
C ASN A 448 1.85 27.58 -16.11
N THR A 449 2.46 27.03 -15.06
CA THR A 449 2.11 25.71 -14.53
C THR A 449 0.70 25.75 -13.91
N ALA A 450 -0.03 24.63 -14.00
CA ALA A 450 -1.35 24.50 -13.41
C ALA A 450 -1.37 24.91 -11.92
N LEU A 451 -2.41 25.65 -11.52
CA LEU A 451 -2.54 26.22 -10.18
C LEU A 451 -2.33 25.21 -9.06
N LEU A 452 -3.02 24.06 -9.12
CA LEU A 452 -2.92 23.04 -8.08
C LEU A 452 -1.49 22.53 -7.91
N THR A 453 -0.75 22.36 -9.01
CA THR A 453 0.66 21.95 -8.96
C THR A 453 1.52 23.03 -8.31
N ARG A 454 1.29 24.31 -8.63
CA ARG A 454 1.99 25.43 -7.98
C ARG A 454 1.68 25.48 -6.49
N LEU A 455 0.40 25.37 -6.11
CA LEU A 455 -0.03 25.34 -4.70
C LEU A 455 0.63 24.18 -3.94
N HIS A 456 0.61 22.99 -4.52
CA HIS A 456 1.25 21.81 -3.94
C HIS A 456 2.76 21.99 -3.77
N ASP A 457 3.44 22.59 -4.75
CA ASP A 457 4.88 22.88 -4.68
C ASP A 457 5.22 23.87 -3.57
N GLN A 458 4.46 24.97 -3.46
CA GLN A 458 4.67 25.97 -2.42
C GLN A 458 4.46 25.35 -1.02
N MET A 459 3.38 24.59 -0.83
CA MET A 459 3.14 23.91 0.44
C MET A 459 4.21 22.85 0.74
N PHE A 460 4.64 22.10 -0.28
CA PHE A 460 5.73 21.13 -0.15
C PHE A 460 7.04 21.80 0.31
N ARG A 461 7.41 22.95 -0.28
CA ARG A 461 8.60 23.72 0.14
C ARG A 461 8.51 24.20 1.57
N SER A 462 7.34 24.67 2.01
CA SER A 462 7.10 25.04 3.40
C SER A 462 7.34 23.86 4.35
N GLU A 463 6.75 22.70 4.04
CA GLU A 463 6.89 21.47 4.83
C GLU A 463 8.34 20.95 4.87
N VAL A 464 9.10 21.03 3.77
CA VAL A 464 10.52 20.62 3.74
C VAL A 464 11.38 21.52 4.64
N LEU A 465 11.16 22.83 4.59
CA LEU A 465 11.93 23.78 5.39
C LEU A 465 11.56 23.73 6.88
N GLY A 466 10.31 23.40 7.18
CA GLY A 466 9.76 23.31 8.53
C GLY A 466 9.56 24.68 9.19
N SER A 467 8.75 24.71 10.24
CA SER A 467 8.31 25.95 10.92
C SER A 467 9.43 26.79 11.54
N ALA A 468 10.62 26.23 11.75
CA ALA A 468 11.77 26.96 12.27
C ALA A 468 12.42 27.89 11.23
N ASN A 469 12.16 27.68 9.94
CA ASN A 469 12.72 28.48 8.86
C ASN A 469 11.74 29.60 8.45
N PRO A 470 12.11 30.89 8.53
CA PRO A 470 11.22 31.99 8.14
C PRO A 470 10.70 31.89 6.69
N LEU A 471 11.47 31.28 5.78
CA LEU A 471 11.03 31.08 4.40
C LEU A 471 9.87 30.08 4.27
N ALA A 472 9.66 29.21 5.25
CA ALA A 472 8.53 28.28 5.23
C ALA A 472 7.19 29.05 5.25
N ALA A 473 7.07 30.04 6.12
CA ALA A 473 5.89 30.91 6.19
C ALA A 473 5.65 31.68 4.88
N VAL A 474 6.71 32.11 4.19
CA VAL A 474 6.61 32.80 2.90
C VAL A 474 6.05 31.88 1.82
N TYR A 475 6.51 30.63 1.75
CA TYR A 475 5.98 29.64 0.81
C TYR A 475 4.53 29.26 1.13
N GLU A 476 4.20 29.10 2.41
CA GLU A 476 2.83 28.85 2.86
C GLU A 476 1.90 30.01 2.47
N GLU A 477 2.27 31.25 2.78
CA GLU A 477 1.52 32.45 2.43
C GLU A 477 1.34 32.57 0.90
N THR A 478 2.38 32.25 0.13
CA THR A 478 2.31 32.21 -1.34
C THR A 478 1.29 31.18 -1.82
N ALA A 479 1.24 29.99 -1.20
CA ALA A 479 0.23 28.97 -1.53
C ALA A 479 -1.20 29.47 -1.25
N PHE A 480 -1.42 30.13 -0.10
CA PHE A 480 -2.72 30.73 0.24
C PHE A 480 -3.09 31.88 -0.69
N ASN A 481 -2.15 32.74 -1.05
CA ASN A 481 -2.36 33.83 -2.00
C ASN A 481 -2.77 33.30 -3.37
N LEU A 482 -2.11 32.24 -3.87
CA LEU A 482 -2.51 31.58 -5.12
C LEU A 482 -3.96 31.06 -5.06
N LEU A 483 -4.34 30.41 -3.96
CA LEU A 483 -5.70 29.92 -3.78
C LEU A 483 -6.73 31.06 -3.73
N ARG A 484 -6.42 32.13 -2.98
CA ARG A 484 -7.25 33.33 -2.86
C ARG A 484 -7.45 33.99 -4.21
N ASP A 485 -6.36 34.26 -4.93
CA ASP A 485 -6.40 35.03 -6.17
C ASP A 485 -7.22 34.31 -7.23
N THR A 486 -7.11 32.98 -7.35
CA THR A 486 -7.96 32.18 -8.23
C THR A 486 -9.43 32.17 -7.79
N THR A 487 -9.70 32.03 -6.49
CA THR A 487 -11.08 31.99 -5.98
C THR A 487 -11.82 33.30 -6.25
N VAL A 488 -11.11 34.43 -6.17
CA VAL A 488 -11.69 35.77 -6.36
C VAL A 488 -11.66 36.22 -7.82
N GLU A 489 -10.95 35.52 -8.71
CA GLU A 489 -10.79 35.90 -10.13
C GLU A 489 -12.14 36.09 -10.84
N THR A 490 -13.08 35.16 -10.68
CA THR A 490 -14.42 35.25 -11.27
C THR A 490 -15.22 36.45 -10.73
N ALA A 491 -15.07 36.77 -9.44
CA ALA A 491 -15.73 37.92 -8.83
C ALA A 491 -15.13 39.26 -9.32
N LYS A 492 -13.87 39.28 -9.75
CA LYS A 492 -13.23 40.47 -10.33
C LYS A 492 -13.67 40.73 -11.77
N THR A 493 -14.09 39.71 -12.51
CA THR A 493 -14.53 39.86 -13.91
C THR A 493 -15.97 40.31 -14.04
N GLU A 494 -16.84 39.93 -13.09
CA GLU A 494 -18.26 40.29 -13.09
C GLU A 494 -18.57 41.23 -11.93
N LEU A 495 -18.17 42.49 -12.07
CA LEU A 495 -18.45 43.51 -11.06
C LEU A 495 -19.96 43.78 -10.97
N ALA A 496 -20.47 43.81 -9.74
CA ALA A 496 -21.84 44.23 -9.49
C ALA A 496 -21.97 45.75 -9.65
N GLU A 497 -23.02 46.20 -10.34
CA GLU A 497 -23.41 47.60 -10.40
C GLU A 497 -24.53 47.85 -9.37
N PRO A 498 -24.23 48.39 -8.17
CA PRO A 498 -25.23 48.61 -7.15
C PRO A 498 -26.24 49.67 -7.62
N GLN A 499 -27.52 49.36 -7.52
CA GLN A 499 -28.63 50.25 -7.85
C GLN A 499 -29.52 50.45 -6.62
N LEU A 500 -29.89 51.70 -6.32
CA LEU A 500 -30.83 52.00 -5.25
C LEU A 500 -32.25 51.65 -5.70
N ASN A 501 -32.82 50.59 -5.14
CA ASN A 501 -34.16 50.11 -5.47
C ASN A 501 -35.15 50.21 -4.30
N VAL A 502 -34.90 51.12 -3.35
CA VAL A 502 -35.74 51.32 -2.16
C VAL A 502 -35.97 52.80 -1.92
N MET A 503 -37.11 53.13 -1.32
CA MET A 503 -37.44 54.50 -0.90
C MET A 503 -36.63 54.90 0.34
N SER A 504 -36.48 56.20 0.58
CA SER A 504 -35.67 56.74 1.67
C SER A 504 -36.17 56.37 3.07
N ASP A 505 -37.45 56.05 3.21
CA ASP A 505 -38.10 55.62 4.45
C ASP A 505 -38.18 54.10 4.62
N GLN A 506 -37.67 53.32 3.65
CA GLN A 506 -37.70 51.86 3.68
C GLN A 506 -36.45 51.26 4.33
N ILE A 507 -36.66 50.16 5.06
CA ILE A 507 -35.59 49.31 5.61
C ILE A 507 -35.74 47.93 4.98
N VAL A 508 -34.66 47.41 4.42
CA VAL A 508 -34.58 46.03 3.93
C VAL A 508 -34.13 45.15 5.07
N TRP A 509 -34.95 44.15 5.41
CA TRP A 509 -34.63 43.14 6.41
C TRP A 509 -34.37 41.79 5.73
N GLY A 510 -33.09 41.42 5.66
CA GLY A 510 -32.64 40.11 5.21
C GLY A 510 -32.63 39.14 6.38
N ARG A 511 -33.11 37.91 6.14
CA ARG A 511 -33.17 36.84 7.14
C ARG A 511 -32.71 35.54 6.52
N SER A 512 -31.86 34.79 7.22
CA SER A 512 -31.39 33.48 6.76
C SER A 512 -31.44 32.44 7.89
N PRO A 513 -31.86 31.20 7.59
CA PRO A 513 -31.65 30.06 8.49
C PRO A 513 -30.14 29.77 8.60
N ILE A 514 -29.78 28.95 9.59
CA ILE A 514 -28.41 28.42 9.72
C ILE A 514 -28.27 27.09 8.98
N ARG A 515 -27.08 26.83 8.45
CA ARG A 515 -26.74 25.56 7.80
C ARG A 515 -26.17 24.58 8.84
N LEU A 516 -26.72 23.37 8.91
CA LEU A 516 -26.13 22.24 9.61
C LEU A 516 -25.72 21.17 8.60
N ASP A 517 -24.48 20.71 8.70
CA ASP A 517 -23.95 19.66 7.85
C ASP A 517 -24.21 18.29 8.49
N LEU A 518 -24.90 17.40 7.76
CA LEU A 518 -25.23 16.05 8.22
C LEU A 518 -24.19 15.02 7.76
N ALA A 519 -23.67 15.18 6.54
CA ALA A 519 -22.65 14.32 5.96
C ALA A 519 -21.85 15.06 4.88
N GLY A 520 -20.66 14.57 4.57
CA GLY A 520 -19.78 15.16 3.55
C GLY A 520 -18.77 16.17 4.09
N GLY A 521 -18.92 16.66 5.33
CA GLY A 521 -17.91 17.45 6.05
C GLY A 521 -17.31 18.57 5.21
N TRP A 522 -15.98 18.64 5.14
CA TRP A 522 -15.22 19.68 4.42
C TRP A 522 -15.01 19.39 2.92
N THR A 523 -15.84 18.56 2.30
CA THR A 523 -15.68 18.26 0.87
C THR A 523 -15.94 19.48 -0.02
N ASP A 524 -16.69 20.49 0.45
CA ASP A 524 -16.93 21.75 -0.27
C ASP A 524 -15.82 22.81 -0.07
N THR A 525 -14.83 22.55 0.80
CA THR A 525 -13.74 23.50 1.07
C THR A 525 -12.60 23.38 0.06
N PRO A 526 -12.16 24.48 -0.59
CA PRO A 526 -10.93 24.47 -1.40
C PRO A 526 -9.68 24.14 -0.55
N PRO A 527 -8.66 23.45 -1.11
CA PRO A 527 -8.55 23.01 -2.49
C PRO A 527 -9.25 21.67 -2.78
N TYR A 528 -9.84 21.00 -1.78
CA TYR A 528 -10.44 19.67 -1.98
C TYR A 528 -11.54 19.70 -3.05
N CYS A 529 -12.46 20.66 -2.96
CA CYS A 529 -13.57 20.78 -3.92
C CYS A 529 -13.11 21.11 -5.34
N PHE A 530 -11.96 21.77 -5.51
CA PHE A 530 -11.37 22.02 -6.83
C PHE A 530 -10.83 20.73 -7.47
N ILE A 531 -10.42 19.76 -6.65
CA ILE A 531 -9.80 18.52 -7.10
C ILE A 531 -10.83 17.41 -7.31
N ASN A 532 -11.74 17.24 -6.35
CA ASN A 532 -12.65 16.08 -6.28
C ASN A 532 -14.13 16.48 -6.45
N GLY A 533 -14.43 17.78 -6.56
CA GLY A 533 -15.76 18.32 -6.34
C GLY A 533 -16.13 18.35 -4.84
N GLY A 534 -17.19 19.08 -4.52
CA GLY A 534 -17.75 19.14 -3.16
C GLY A 534 -19.17 18.61 -3.11
N LYS A 535 -19.47 17.78 -2.10
CA LYS A 535 -20.81 17.20 -1.89
C LYS A 535 -21.10 17.12 -0.41
N VAL A 536 -21.83 18.11 0.10
CA VAL A 536 -22.26 18.15 1.50
C VAL A 536 -23.77 17.99 1.56
N LEU A 537 -24.21 16.97 2.31
CA LEU A 537 -25.62 16.83 2.68
C LEU A 537 -25.85 17.73 3.88
N ASN A 538 -26.63 18.78 3.69
CA ASN A 538 -26.92 19.76 4.72
C ASN A 538 -28.42 20.02 4.86
N VAL A 539 -28.79 20.66 5.97
CA VAL A 539 -30.14 21.14 6.23
C VAL A 539 -30.09 22.60 6.68
N ALA A 540 -31.07 23.37 6.23
CA ALA A 540 -31.33 24.71 6.72
C ALA A 540 -32.24 24.63 7.96
N VAL A 541 -31.82 25.25 9.06
CA VAL A 541 -32.51 25.16 10.34
C VAL A 541 -32.87 26.54 10.87
N GLU A 542 -34.12 26.66 11.31
CA GLU A 542 -34.60 27.78 12.10
C GLU A 542 -34.43 27.48 13.59
N LEU A 543 -34.07 28.48 14.37
CA LEU A 543 -33.98 28.36 15.82
C LEU A 543 -35.25 28.94 16.43
N ASN A 544 -36.01 28.10 17.15
CA ASN A 544 -37.31 28.46 17.73
C ASN A 544 -38.31 29.00 16.68
N GLY A 545 -38.32 28.41 15.49
CA GLY A 545 -39.21 28.81 14.38
C GLY A 545 -38.87 30.19 13.80
N GLN A 546 -37.65 30.67 13.99
CA GLN A 546 -37.16 31.92 13.40
C GLN A 546 -35.78 31.71 12.73
N PRO A 547 -35.55 32.29 11.54
CA PRO A 547 -34.22 32.43 10.98
C PRO A 547 -33.37 33.34 11.88
N PRO A 548 -32.26 32.83 12.46
CA PRO A 548 -31.52 33.57 13.47
C PRO A 548 -30.55 34.60 12.88
N LEU A 549 -30.06 34.38 11.64
CA LEU A 549 -29.18 35.33 10.97
C LEU A 549 -30.02 36.44 10.37
N GLN A 550 -29.77 37.68 10.78
CA GLN A 550 -30.56 38.84 10.38
C GLN A 550 -29.65 40.00 10.00
N VAL A 551 -29.98 40.67 8.89
CA VAL A 551 -29.27 41.84 8.39
C VAL A 551 -30.29 42.92 8.07
N PHE A 552 -30.00 44.16 8.47
CA PHE A 552 -30.81 45.32 8.17
C PHE A 552 -30.00 46.29 7.32
N ILE A 553 -30.58 46.74 6.20
CA ILE A 553 -29.97 47.74 5.32
C ILE A 553 -30.99 48.87 5.14
N LYS A 554 -30.53 50.12 5.27
CA LYS A 554 -31.34 51.30 5.01
C LYS A 554 -30.52 52.36 4.27
N PRO A 555 -31.15 53.23 3.46
CA PRO A 555 -30.46 54.37 2.86
C PRO A 555 -29.87 55.29 3.93
N SER A 556 -28.69 55.83 3.63
CA SER A 556 -28.01 56.83 4.46
C SER A 556 -28.27 58.23 3.90
N THR A 557 -28.38 59.22 4.78
CA THR A 557 -28.38 60.65 4.39
C THR A 557 -26.98 61.19 4.12
N GLU A 558 -25.96 60.47 4.58
CA GLU A 558 -24.54 60.80 4.39
C GLU A 558 -23.94 59.88 3.31
N PHE A 559 -23.05 60.42 2.48
CA PHE A 559 -22.32 59.67 1.45
C PHE A 559 -21.19 58.81 2.05
N LYS A 560 -21.58 57.83 2.86
CA LYS A 560 -20.69 56.83 3.46
C LYS A 560 -21.45 55.54 3.74
N ILE A 561 -20.73 54.45 3.90
CA ILE A 561 -21.27 53.16 4.31
C ILE A 561 -21.01 52.99 5.80
N THR A 562 -22.07 52.85 6.61
CA THR A 562 -21.95 52.51 8.02
C THR A 562 -22.26 51.03 8.22
N LEU A 563 -21.25 50.27 8.64
CA LEU A 563 -21.42 48.88 9.07
C LEU A 563 -21.63 48.85 10.58
N ARG A 564 -22.66 48.13 11.04
CA ARG A 564 -22.96 47.98 12.47
C ARG A 564 -23.24 46.53 12.80
N SER A 565 -22.47 45.98 13.74
CA SER A 565 -22.75 44.68 14.36
C SER A 565 -23.52 44.91 15.66
N ILE A 566 -24.75 44.40 15.74
CA ILE A 566 -25.58 44.49 16.94
C ILE A 566 -24.99 43.59 18.04
N ASP A 567 -24.62 42.37 17.69
CA ASP A 567 -24.12 41.36 18.64
C ASP A 567 -22.79 41.77 19.26
N LEU A 568 -21.88 42.33 18.46
CA LEU A 568 -20.58 42.81 18.96
C LEU A 568 -20.64 44.25 19.48
N SER A 569 -21.74 44.97 19.24
CA SER A 569 -21.89 46.39 19.55
C SER A 569 -20.79 47.29 18.92
N VAL A 570 -20.31 46.92 17.74
CA VAL A 570 -19.28 47.65 16.98
C VAL A 570 -19.90 48.40 15.81
N LYS A 571 -19.37 49.60 15.53
CA LYS A 571 -19.74 50.45 14.39
C LYS A 571 -18.48 50.86 13.64
N GLU A 572 -18.52 50.76 12.32
CA GLU A 572 -17.46 51.18 11.41
C GLU A 572 -18.06 52.05 10.29
N ASP A 573 -17.41 53.18 10.02
CA ASP A 573 -17.82 54.12 8.96
C ASP A 573 -16.76 54.06 7.85
N VAL A 574 -17.18 53.69 6.64
CA VAL A 574 -16.35 53.58 5.44
C VAL A 574 -16.73 54.69 4.46
N ASN A 575 -15.78 55.57 4.18
CA ASN A 575 -15.94 56.78 3.36
C ASN A 575 -15.14 56.67 2.05
N THR A 576 -14.08 55.87 2.03
CA THR A 576 -13.25 55.66 0.84
C THR A 576 -13.17 54.19 0.48
N TYR A 577 -12.74 53.90 -0.75
CA TYR A 577 -12.53 52.51 -1.18
C TYR A 577 -11.30 51.90 -0.50
N GLU A 578 -10.29 52.71 -0.20
CA GLU A 578 -9.08 52.28 0.50
C GLU A 578 -9.36 51.84 1.94
N GLU A 579 -10.41 52.37 2.57
CA GLU A 579 -10.88 51.95 3.91
C GLU A 579 -11.54 50.55 3.91
N LEU A 580 -11.81 49.94 2.75
CA LEU A 580 -12.35 48.57 2.64
C LEU A 580 -11.28 47.46 2.62
N ASN A 581 -9.99 47.80 2.52
CA ASN A 581 -8.89 46.84 2.31
C ASN A 581 -8.16 46.44 3.60
#